data_AF-A0A256ZKS4-F1
#
_entry.id   AF-A0A256ZKS4-F1
#
_cell.length_a   1.000
_cell.length_b   1.000
_cell.length_c   1.000
_cell.angle_alpha   90.00
_cell.angle_beta   90.00
_cell.angle_gamma   90.00
#
_symmetry.space_group_name_H-M   'P 1'
#
loop_
_entity.id
_entity.type
_entity.pdbx_description
1 polymer ?
#
loop_
_entity_poly.entity_id
_entity_poly.type
_entity_poly.pdbx_seq_one_letter_code
_entity_poly.pdbx_strand_id
1 'polypeptide(L)' 'MLLNDVALSNAIRVIRGPSITDMVLAIDCITYDLCFLIGLTSILLKIGFLMVAALSLALWAYVLDLYVAKYLEGREMGD' A
#
# COMPACT_ATOMS: atom_id res chain seq x y z
N MET A 1 -6.75 20.01 7.38
CA MET A 1 -5.35 20.49 7.54
C MET A 1 -4.39 19.31 7.55
N LEU A 2 -4.53 18.34 8.48
CA LEU A 2 -3.70 17.12 8.53
C LEU A 2 -3.76 16.20 7.28
N LEU A 3 -4.87 16.15 6.54
CA LEU A 3 -5.01 15.24 5.39
C LEU A 3 -4.21 15.67 4.14
N ASN A 4 -3.99 16.98 3.94
CA ASN A 4 -3.26 17.48 2.76
C ASN A 4 -1.75 17.30 2.91
N ASP A 5 -1.21 17.41 4.13
CA ASP A 5 0.23 17.31 4.38
C ASP A 5 0.74 15.86 4.23
N VAL A 6 -0.05 14.86 4.64
CA VAL A 6 0.29 13.44 4.48
C VAL A 6 0.27 13.02 3.01
N ALA A 7 -0.75 13.44 2.25
CA ALA A 7 -0.87 13.14 0.83
C ALA A 7 0.28 13.74 0.00
N LEU A 8 0.74 14.95 0.33
CA LEU A 8 1.88 15.61 -0.33
C LEU A 8 3.21 14.91 -0.01
N SER A 9 3.42 14.46 1.23
CA SER A 9 4.64 13.75 1.64
C SER A 9 4.84 12.43 0.87
N ASN A 10 3.78 11.65 0.69
CA ASN A 10 3.85 10.37 -0.01
C ASN A 10 4.07 10.55 -1.53
N ALA A 11 3.42 11.54 -2.15
CA ALA A 11 3.59 11.84 -3.58
C ALA A 11 5.02 12.31 -3.93
N ILE A 12 5.66 13.10 -3.05
CA ILE A 12 7.04 13.57 -3.25
C ILE A 12 8.06 12.42 -3.13
N ARG A 13 7.75 11.39 -2.32
CA ARG A 13 8.64 10.24 -2.11
C ARG A 13 8.53 9.19 -3.22
N VAL A 14 7.35 8.97 -3.78
CA VAL A 14 7.13 8.11 -4.98
C VAL A 14 7.92 8.60 -6.19
N ILE A 15 8.00 9.92 -6.41
CA ILE A 15 8.62 10.50 -7.62
C ILE A 15 10.16 10.47 -7.56
N ARG A 16 10.75 10.26 -6.37
CA ARG A 16 12.22 10.31 -6.17
C ARG A 16 12.87 8.98 -5.79
N GLY A 17 12.15 7.87 -5.75
CA GLY A 17 12.75 6.55 -5.45
C GLY A 17 13.60 6.05 -6.62
N PRO A 18 14.94 5.94 -6.49
CA PRO A 18 15.81 5.41 -7.55
C PRO A 18 15.74 3.87 -7.64
N SER A 19 15.13 3.20 -6.66
CA SER A 19 15.04 1.74 -6.57
C SER A 19 13.62 1.24 -6.80
N ILE A 20 13.48 0.10 -7.50
CA ILE A 20 12.18 -0.55 -7.76
C ILE A 20 11.48 -0.87 -6.43
N THR A 21 12.25 -1.25 -5.41
CA THR A 21 11.76 -1.52 -4.06
C THR A 21 11.12 -0.30 -3.41
N ASP A 22 11.75 0.88 -3.51
CA ASP A 22 11.19 2.12 -2.93
C ASP A 22 9.87 2.51 -3.59
N MET A 23 9.71 2.28 -4.90
CA MET A 23 8.43 2.55 -5.58
C MET A 23 7.33 1.60 -5.12
N VAL A 24 7.63 0.32 -4.95
CA VAL A 24 6.64 -0.68 -4.51
C VAL A 24 6.23 -0.42 -3.05
N LEU A 25 7.19 -0.11 -2.17
CA LEU A 25 6.92 0.26 -0.79
C LEU A 25 6.05 1.52 -0.69
N ALA A 26 6.27 2.49 -1.58
CA ALA A 26 5.46 3.70 -1.62
C ALA A 26 4.03 3.46 -2.15
N ILE A 27 3.86 2.51 -3.09
CA ILE A 27 2.53 2.06 -3.57
C ILE A 27 1.77 1.32 -2.46
N ASP A 28 2.45 0.46 -1.68
CA ASP A 28 1.83 -0.23 -0.54
C ASP A 28 1.34 0.76 0.52
N CYS A 29 2.17 1.76 0.84
CA CYS A 29 1.82 2.82 1.80
C CYS A 29 0.56 3.60 1.37
N ILE A 30 0.45 3.95 0.08
CA ILE A 30 -0.75 4.62 -0.47
C ILE A 30 -1.99 3.70 -0.42
N THR A 31 -1.79 2.40 -0.68
CA THR A 31 -2.89 1.42 -0.64
C THR A 31 -3.42 1.23 0.78
N TYR A 32 -2.53 1.27 1.77
CA TYR A 32 -2.90 1.20 3.19
C TYR A 32 -3.64 2.44 3.67
N ASP A 33 -3.23 3.64 3.24
CA ASP A 33 -3.95 4.90 3.48
C ASP A 33 -5.38 4.84 2.90
N LEU A 34 -5.54 4.27 1.71
CA LEU A 34 -6.84 4.07 1.08
C LEU A 34 -7.70 3.06 1.85
N CYS A 35 -7.09 1.96 2.29
CA CYS A 35 -7.74 0.94 3.13
C CYS A 35 -8.24 1.55 4.45
N PHE A 36 -7.46 2.43 5.08
CA PHE A 36 -7.86 3.17 6.27
C PHE A 36 -9.07 4.08 6.01
N LEU A 37 -9.09 4.81 4.89
CA LEU A 37 -10.24 5.63 4.48
C LEU A 37 -11.49 4.78 4.27
N ILE A 38 -11.38 3.62 3.64
CA ILE A 38 -12.51 2.69 3.42
C ILE A 38 -12.99 2.10 4.75
N GLY A 39 -12.07 1.70 5.64
CA GLY A 39 -12.40 1.19 6.97
C GLY A 39 -13.09 2.23 7.84
N LEU A 40 -12.59 3.46 7.84
CA LEU A 40 -13.23 4.59 8.53
C LEU A 40 -14.63 4.87 7.98
N THR A 41 -14.78 4.84 6.65
CA THR A 41 -16.08 4.99 5.97
C THR A 41 -17.04 3.85 6.32
N SER A 42 -16.54 2.61 6.47
CA SER A 42 -17.35 1.45 6.88
C SER A 42 -17.94 1.61 8.28
N ILE A 43 -17.16 2.15 9.22
CA ILE A 43 -17.63 2.44 10.59
C ILE A 43 -18.71 3.52 10.57
N LEU A 44 -18.51 4.59 9.78
CA LEU A 44 -19.47 5.69 9.63
C LEU A 44 -20.80 5.24 9.02
N LEU A 45 -20.75 4.39 7.99
CA LEU A 45 -21.94 3.89 7.29
C LEU A 45 -22.63 2.72 8.02
N LYS A 46 -22.03 2.15 9.07
CA LYS A 46 -22.50 0.93 9.78
C LYS A 46 -22.78 -0.26 8.86
N ILE A 47 -22.15 -0.29 7.69
CA ILE A 47 -22.25 -1.39 6.72
C ILE A 47 -20.97 -2.22 6.83
N GLY A 48 -21.07 -3.38 7.47
CA GLY A 48 -19.94 -4.29 7.68
C GLY A 48 -19.36 -4.89 6.39
N PHE A 49 -20.10 -4.82 5.27
CA PHE A 49 -19.66 -5.36 3.98
C PHE A 49 -18.45 -4.63 3.40
N LEU A 50 -18.30 -3.32 3.66
CA LEU A 50 -17.13 -2.55 3.23
C LEU A 50 -15.83 -3.03 3.91
N MET A 51 -15.92 -3.55 5.13
CA MET A 51 -14.76 -4.03 5.88
C MET A 51 -14.16 -5.28 5.24
N VAL A 52 -14.99 -6.16 4.68
CA VAL A 52 -14.52 -7.35 3.94
C VAL A 52 -13.78 -6.95 2.67
N ALA A 53 -14.27 -5.93 1.96
CA ALA A 53 -13.60 -5.39 0.78
C ALA A 53 -12.25 -4.76 1.12
N ALA A 54 -12.16 -3.99 2.21
CA ALA A 54 -10.92 -3.40 2.70
C ALA A 54 -9.88 -4.49 3.06
N LEU A 55 -10.32 -5.54 3.75
CA LEU A 55 -9.47 -6.65 4.17
C LEU A 55 -8.96 -7.47 2.97
N SER A 56 -9.82 -7.68 1.97
CA SER A 56 -9.42 -8.31 0.71
C SER A 56 -8.41 -7.47 -0.07
N LEU A 57 -8.53 -6.14 -0.06
CA LEU A 57 -7.57 -5.24 -0.70
C LEU A 57 -6.20 -5.28 0.00
N ALA A 58 -6.20 -5.28 1.34
CA ALA A 58 -4.99 -5.35 2.14
C ALA A 58 -4.23 -6.67 1.92
N LEU A 59 -4.94 -7.80 1.86
CA LEU A 59 -4.34 -9.11 1.53
C LEU A 59 -3.71 -9.11 0.14
N TRP A 60 -4.35 -8.47 -0.84
CA TRP A 60 -3.84 -8.44 -2.20
C TRP A 60 -2.58 -7.57 -2.33
N ALA A 61 -2.57 -6.41 -1.67
CA ALA A 61 -1.39 -5.54 -1.59
C ALA A 61 -0.20 -6.25 -0.92
N TYR A 62 -0.46 -6.97 0.18
CA TYR A 62 0.56 -7.76 0.87
C TYR A 62 1.20 -8.84 0.00
N VAL A 63 0.40 -9.56 -0.81
CA VAL A 63 0.93 -10.60 -1.72
C VAL A 63 1.81 -9.99 -2.80
N LEU A 64 1.45 -8.80 -3.31
CA LEU A 64 2.23 -8.09 -4.32
C LEU A 64 3.61 -7.66 -3.76
N ASP A 65 3.65 -7.18 -2.52
CA ASP A 65 4.90 -6.78 -1.86
C ASP A 65 5.82 -8.00 -1.62
N LEU A 66 5.26 -9.14 -1.21
CA LEU A 66 5.99 -10.39 -1.05
C LEU A 66 6.52 -10.96 -2.38
N TYR A 67 5.77 -10.77 -3.47
CA TYR A 67 6.21 -11.14 -4.81
C TYR A 67 7.39 -10.30 -5.28
N VAL A 68 7.35 -8.98 -5.02
CA VAL A 68 8.45 -8.06 -5.36
C VAL A 68 9.70 -8.37 -4.53
N ALA A 69 9.55 -8.67 -3.24
CA ALA A 69 10.65 -9.09 -2.38
C ALA A 69 11.36 -10.34 -2.93
N LYS A 70 10.59 -11.36 -3.32
CA LYS A 70 11.12 -12.57 -3.97
C LYS A 70 11.77 -12.30 -5.33
N TYR A 71 11.22 -11.36 -6.10
CA TYR A 71 11.80 -10.96 -7.38
C TYR A 71 13.15 -10.25 -7.21
N LEU A 72 13.32 -9.47 -6.13
CA LEU A 72 14.57 -8.79 -5.78
C LEU A 72 15.62 -9.73 -5.20
N GLU A 73 15.24 -10.70 -4.35
CA GLU A 73 16.12 -11.79 -3.93
C GLU A 73 16.57 -12.65 -5.12
N GLY A 74 15.77 -12.72 -6.19
CA GLY A 74 16.02 -13.49 -7.41
C GLY A 74 17.15 -13.02 -8.33
N ARG A 75 18.11 -12.20 -7.86
CA ARG A 75 19.43 -12.02 -8.53
C ARG A 75 20.55 -12.87 -7.92
N GLU A 76 20.24 -13.77 -6.98
CA GLU A 76 21.16 -14.83 -6.53
C GLU A 76 20.51 -16.23 -6.63
N MET A 77 19.80 -16.49 -7.74
CA MET A 77 19.41 -17.86 -8.13
C MET A 77 20.58 -18.60 -8.79
N GLY A 78 21.71 -18.72 -8.08
CA GLY A 78 22.88 -19.48 -8.53
C GLY A 78 24.17 -19.11 -7.83
N ASP A 79 24.32 -19.50 -6.57
CA ASP A 79 25.35 -20.45 -6.09
C ASP A 79 24.92 -21.07 -4.75
#